data_AF-A0A955PS24-F1
#
_entry.id   AF-A0A955PS24-F1
#
_cell.length_a   1.000
_cell.length_b   1.000
_cell.length_c   1.000
_cell.angle_alpha   90.00
_cell.angle_beta   90.00
_cell.angle_gamma   90.00
#
_symmetry.space_group_name_H-M   'P 1'
#
loop_
_entity.id
_entity.type
_entity.pdbx_description
1 polymer ?
#
loop_
_entity_poly.entity_id
_entity_poly.type
_entity_poly.pdbx_seq_one_letter_code
_entity_poly.pdbx_strand_id
1 'polypeptide(L)' 'LQALEKEGLVEVWKGFHKRRPQTLCRLSDEGRKRFVEYLDQLEQVLKDAVAQEKAARKKGKVKRSPIPEGWSPA' A
#
# COMPACT_ATOMS: atom_id res chain seq x y z
N LEU A 1 -15.85 -4.73 -10.19
CA LEU A 1 -17.00 -4.66 -9.26
C LEU A 1 -17.70 -6.00 -9.07
N GLN A 2 -17.96 -6.80 -10.12
CA GLN A 2 -18.65 -8.10 -9.98
C GLN A 2 -18.02 -9.05 -8.94
N ALA A 3 -16.69 -9.12 -8.83
CA ALA A 3 -16.05 -9.94 -7.79
C ALA A 3 -16.37 -9.44 -6.38
N LEU A 4 -16.30 -8.12 -6.15
CA LEU A 4 -16.60 -7.51 -4.85
C LEU A 4 -18.09 -7.64 -4.49
N GLU A 5 -18.97 -7.57 -5.48
CA GLU A 5 -20.42 -7.78 -5.32
C GLU A 5 -20.72 -9.24 -4.97
N LYS A 6 -20.07 -10.20 -5.65
CA LYS A 6 -20.19 -11.64 -5.33
C LYS A 6 -19.74 -11.98 -3.92
N GLU A 7 -18.70 -11.30 -3.43
CA GLU A 7 -18.19 -11.43 -2.06
C GLU A 7 -19.00 -10.62 -1.03
N GLY A 8 -20.05 -9.90 -1.45
CA GLY A 8 -20.90 -9.10 -0.57
C GLY A 8 -20.22 -7.85 0.01
N LEU A 9 -19.08 -7.43 -0.53
CA LEU A 9 -18.33 -6.25 -0.07
C LEU A 9 -18.89 -4.95 -0.61
N VAL A 10 -19.62 -5.01 -1.73
CA VAL A 10 -20.31 -3.85 -2.30
C VAL A 10 -21.73 -4.20 -2.70
N GLU A 11 -22.61 -3.22 -2.57
CA GLU A 11 -23.98 -3.25 -3.06
C GLU A 11 -24.03 -2.48 -4.40
N VAL A 12 -24.66 -3.04 -5.41
CA VAL A 12 -24.76 -2.46 -6.76
C VAL A 12 -26.23 -2.32 -7.17
N TRP A 13 -26.61 -1.12 -7.62
CA TRP A 13 -27.95 -0.86 -8.15
C TRP A 13 -27.85 -0.36 -9.58
N LYS A 14 -28.64 -0.97 -10.47
CA LYS A 14 -28.79 -0.52 -11.85
C LYS A 14 -30.14 0.19 -11.96
N GLY A 15 -30.14 1.38 -12.52
CA GLY A 15 -31.34 2.17 -12.68
C GLY A 15 -31.23 3.12 -13.86
N PHE A 16 -32.27 3.94 -14.03
CA PHE A 16 -32.25 5.03 -15.00
C PHE A 16 -32.44 6.34 -14.26
N HIS A 17 -31.65 7.34 -14.63
CA HIS A 17 -31.85 8.72 -14.19
C HIS A 17 -31.98 9.60 -15.43
N LYS A 18 -33.11 10.31 -15.57
CA LYS A 18 -33.41 11.19 -16.72
C LYS A 18 -33.16 10.51 -18.09
N ARG A 19 -33.73 9.33 -18.29
CA ARG A 19 -33.57 8.50 -19.52
C ARG A 19 -32.13 8.06 -19.81
N ARG A 20 -31.22 8.15 -18.84
CA ARG A 20 -29.85 7.64 -18.95
C ARG A 20 -29.67 6.44 -18.01
N PRO A 21 -29.22 5.27 -18.50
CA PRO A 21 -28.89 4.15 -17.62
C PRO A 21 -27.72 4.54 -16.72
N GLN A 22 -27.83 4.22 -15.44
CA GLN A 22 -26.81 4.47 -14.42
C GLN A 22 -26.64 3.23 -13.55
N THR A 23 -25.41 3.02 -13.08
CA THR A 23 -25.09 2.00 -12.08
C THR A 23 -24.49 2.69 -10.88
N LEU A 24 -25.13 2.55 -9.73
CA LEU A 24 -24.65 3.03 -8.44
C LEU A 24 -24.00 1.87 -7.69
N CYS A 25 -22.94 2.16 -6.97
CA CYS A 25 -22.22 1.20 -6.16
C CYS A 25 -21.83 1.84 -4.83
N ARG A 26 -21.99 1.12 -3.72
CA ARG A 26 -21.47 1.55 -2.41
C ARG A 26 -20.84 0.36 -1.68
N LEU A 27 -19.96 0.64 -0.72
CA LEU A 27 -19.50 -0.39 0.23
C LEU A 27 -20.67 -0.86 1.09
N SER A 28 -20.78 -2.18 1.30
CA SER A 28 -21.63 -2.73 2.36
C SER A 28 -21.03 -2.44 3.74
N ASP A 29 -21.74 -2.75 4.81
CA ASP A 29 -21.18 -2.62 6.17
C ASP A 29 -19.99 -3.55 6.39
N GLU A 30 -20.06 -4.78 5.85
CA GLU A 30 -18.94 -5.72 5.87
C GLU A 30 -17.78 -5.24 5.00
N GLY A 31 -18.08 -4.72 3.81
CA GLY A 31 -17.07 -4.13 2.93
C GLY A 31 -16.33 -2.96 3.56
N ARG A 32 -17.03 -2.13 4.34
CA ARG A 32 -16.41 -1.05 5.14
C ARG A 32 -15.43 -1.61 6.17
N LYS A 33 -15.84 -2.62 6.95
CA LYS A 33 -14.97 -3.24 7.98
C LYS A 33 -13.71 -3.83 7.37
N ARG A 34 -13.85 -4.68 6.35
CA ARG A 34 -12.69 -5.30 5.66
C ARG A 34 -11.80 -4.28 4.99
N PHE A 35 -12.36 -3.17 4.51
CA PHE A 35 -11.56 -2.11 3.93
C PHE A 35 -10.66 -1.44 4.98
N VAL A 36 -11.17 -1.21 6.20
CA VAL A 36 -10.35 -0.69 7.31
C VAL A 36 -9.25 -1.69 7.68
N GLU A 37 -9.58 -2.98 7.83
CA GLU A 37 -8.57 -4.02 8.10
C GLU A 37 -7.48 -4.08 7.02
N TYR A 38 -7.86 -3.89 5.75
CA TYR A 38 -6.91 -3.81 4.65
C TYR A 38 -5.98 -2.58 4.77
N LEU A 39 -6.51 -1.44 5.21
CA LEU A 39 -5.68 -0.25 5.45
C LEU A 39 -4.65 -0.50 6.57
N ASP A 40 -5.04 -1.19 7.63
CA ASP A 40 -4.12 -1.57 8.72
C ASP A 40 -3.00 -2.46 8.20
N GLN A 41 -3.32 -3.45 7.35
CA GLN A 41 -2.32 -4.32 6.74
C GLN A 41 -1.40 -3.54 5.80
N LEU A 42 -1.95 -2.61 5.02
CA LEU A 42 -1.15 -1.76 4.13
C LEU A 42 -0.17 -0.89 4.94
N GLU A 43 -0.60 -0.37 6.09
CA GLU A 43 0.28 0.38 7.00
C GLU A 43 1.46 -0.49 7.48
N GLN A 44 1.21 -1.75 7.84
CA GLN A 44 2.29 -2.66 8.25
C GLN A 44 3.29 -2.91 7.12
N VAL A 45 2.81 -3.17 5.90
CA VAL A 45 3.67 -3.36 4.73
C VAL A 45 4.58 -2.14 4.50
N LEU A 46 4.04 -0.93 4.66
CA LEU A 46 4.83 0.30 4.54
C LEU A 46 5.87 0.44 5.65
N LYS A 47 5.50 0.15 6.91
CA LYS A 47 6.43 0.16 8.05
C LYS A 47 7.58 -0.83 7.84
N ASP A 48 7.27 -2.03 7.38
CA ASP A 48 8.24 -3.07 7.10
C ASP A 48 9.19 -2.65 5.98
N ALA A 49 8.68 -2.11 4.88
CA ALA A 49 9.50 -1.62 3.78
C ALA A 49 10.50 -0.54 4.25
N VAL A 50 10.04 0.43 5.06
CA VAL A 50 10.90 1.46 5.64
C VAL A 50 11.94 0.87 6.61
N ALA A 51 11.56 -0.12 7.42
CA ALA A 51 12.48 -0.78 8.34
C ALA A 51 13.59 -1.54 7.58
N GLN A 52 13.23 -2.26 6.52
CA GLN A 52 14.17 -2.97 5.66
C GLN A 52 15.13 -2.01 4.96
N GLU A 53 14.63 -0.88 4.46
CA GLU A 53 15.48 0.14 3.84
C GLU A 53 16.51 0.70 4.84
N LYS A 54 16.06 1.02 6.07
CA LYS A 54 16.96 1.48 7.14
C LYS A 54 17.98 0.42 7.53
N ALA A 55 17.59 -0.84 7.59
CA ALA A 55 18.50 -1.96 7.87
C ALA A 55 19.53 -2.14 6.74
N ALA A 56 19.12 -2.03 5.48
CA ALA A 56 20.01 -2.07 4.32
C ALA A 56 21.02 -0.91 4.35
N ARG A 57 20.57 0.32 4.67
CA ARG A 57 21.46 1.48 4.85
C ARG A 57 22.45 1.30 6.00
N LYS A 58 22.03 0.69 7.12
CA LYS A 58 22.92 0.37 8.26
C LYS A 58 23.96 -0.70 7.90
N LYS A 59 23.57 -1.75 7.17
CA LYS A 59 24.48 -2.80 6.67
C LYS A 59 25.46 -2.25 5.62
N GLY A 60 25.04 -1.27 4.82
CA GLY A 60 25.87 -0.51 3.89
C GLY A 60 26.86 0.46 4.54
N LYS A 61 26.79 0.69 5.86
CA LYS A 61 27.87 1.36 6.62
C LYS A 61 29.01 0.38 6.91
N VAL A 62 29.54 -0.25 5.87
CA VAL A 62 30.88 -0.84 5.94
C VAL A 62 31.86 0.32 6.12
N LYS A 63 32.77 0.19 7.09
CA LYS A 63 33.76 1.20 7.47
C LYS A 63 34.34 1.86 6.21
N ARG A 64 34.21 3.20 6.08
CA ARG A 64 35.17 3.94 5.28
C ARG A 64 36.51 3.68 5.97
N SER A 65 37.34 2.83 5.38
CA SER A 65 38.72 2.67 5.83
C SER A 65 39.32 4.07 5.92
N PRO A 66 40.07 4.40 6.99
CA PRO A 66 40.93 5.57 6.94
C PRO A 66 41.80 5.37 5.70
N ILE A 67 41.82 6.37 4.81
CA ILE A 67 42.88 6.45 3.81
C ILE A 67 44.19 6.27 4.61
N PRO A 68 45.07 5.31 4.26
CA PRO A 68 46.33 5.17 4.96
C PRO A 68 47.05 6.52 4.92
N GLU A 69 47.54 6.96 6.08
CA GLU A 69 48.32 8.20 6.23
C GLU A 69 49.50 8.13 5.26
N GLY A 70 49.43 8.87 4.13
CA GLY A 70 50.43 8.82 3.07
C GLY A 70 49.91 8.64 1.64
N TRP A 71 48.60 8.47 1.40
CA TRP A 71 48.08 8.46 0.03
C TRP A 71 47.70 9.86 -0.46
N SER A 72 48.46 10.39 -1.41
CA SER A 72 48.13 11.60 -2.19
C SER A 72 48.09 11.22 -3.68
N PRO A 73 46.99 11.48 -4.40
CA PRO A 73 47.04 11.42 -5.85
C PRO A 73 47.83 12.64 -6.33
N ALA A 74 48.85 12.38 -7.16
CA ALA A 74 49.58 13.41 -7.89
C ALA A 74 48.69 14.08 -8.94
#